data_AF-A0AAE2BPD3-F1
#
_entry.id   AF-A0AAE2BPD3-F1
#
_cell.length_a   1.000
_cell.length_b   1.000
_cell.length_c   1.000
_cell.angle_alpha   90.00
_cell.angle_beta   90.00
_cell.angle_gamma   90.00
#
_symmetry.space_group_name_H-M   'P 1'
#
loop_
_entity.id
_entity.type
_entity.pdbx_description
1 polymer ?
#
loop_
_entity_poly.entity_id
_entity_poly.type
_entity_poly.pdbx_seq_one_letter_code
_entity_poly.pdbx_strand_id
1 'polypeptide(L)'
;MCSFFWSLCNACGLAYVKNLKDGPIMNSDTTAAAESTEIDDDLRILLENDSTKVEELMRKHCGELSDTLHHMEQKLDELLNMIMTTCRPMTTAEKQHLRRLIQNLPPRNLDCVVEIIGHNKLPEKSSCDEVHVDLDKEDNVTLWRLYFYVTAYELSQSEVGK
;
A
#
# COMPACT_ATOMS: atom_id res chain seq x y z
N MET A 1 8.71 19.39 1.44
CA MET A 1 8.47 18.35 2.44
C MET A 1 7.51 17.38 1.80
N CYS A 2 8.02 16.24 1.32
CA CYS A 2 7.18 15.23 0.69
C CYS A 2 6.55 14.40 1.80
N SER A 3 5.45 14.91 2.36
CA SER A 3 4.55 14.06 3.11
C SER A 3 3.92 13.14 2.09
N PHE A 4 4.22 11.84 2.17
CA PHE A 4 3.37 10.80 1.62
C PHE A 4 2.06 10.79 2.43
N PHE A 5 1.32 11.89 2.34
CA PHE A 5 -0.12 11.84 2.51
C PHE A 5 -0.58 11.01 1.32
N TRP A 6 -0.92 9.76 1.60
CA TRP A 6 -1.90 9.06 0.79
C TRP A 6 -2.98 10.08 0.48
N SER A 7 -3.06 10.45 -0.80
CA SER A 7 -3.96 11.46 -1.29
C SER A 7 -5.32 11.23 -0.65
N LEU A 8 -5.84 12.25 0.03
CA LEU A 8 -7.24 12.37 0.40
C LEU A 8 -8.07 11.69 -0.69
N CYS A 9 -8.94 10.78 -0.27
CA CYS A 9 -10.03 10.27 -1.07
C CYS A 9 -10.73 11.46 -1.73
N ASN A 10 -10.50 11.63 -3.03
CA ASN A 10 -11.30 12.53 -3.86
C ASN A 10 -11.82 11.80 -5.10
N ALA A 11 -11.90 10.47 -5.04
CA ALA A 11 -12.44 9.65 -6.12
C ALA A 11 -12.92 8.28 -5.61
N CYS A 12 -14.05 8.25 -4.87
CA CYS A 12 -14.97 7.13 -5.07
C CYS A 12 -15.63 7.33 -6.44
N GLY A 13 -14.91 6.92 -7.48
CA GLY A 13 -15.37 6.86 -8.86
C GLY A 13 -14.72 5.65 -9.52
N LEU A 14 -15.34 4.47 -9.38
CA LEU A 14 -14.94 3.28 -10.12
C LEU A 14 -15.18 3.52 -11.62
N ALA A 15 -14.16 3.97 -12.35
CA ALA A 15 -14.03 3.71 -13.77
C ALA A 15 -13.04 2.55 -13.95
N TYR A 16 -13.56 1.33 -13.85
CA TYR A 16 -12.80 0.12 -14.17
C TYR A 16 -12.78 -0.05 -15.70
N VAL A 17 -11.65 0.27 -16.34
CA VAL A 17 -11.41 -0.13 -17.73
C VAL A 17 -10.48 -1.34 -17.72
N LYS A 18 -11.04 -2.54 -17.89
CA LYS A 18 -10.30 -3.67 -18.48
C LYS A 18 -10.88 -3.98 -19.84
N ASN A 19 -10.02 -3.85 -20.84
CA ASN A 19 -10.18 -4.43 -22.15
C ASN A 19 -10.43 -5.95 -22.02
N LEU A 20 -11.66 -6.40 -22.30
CA LEU A 20 -11.92 -7.80 -22.66
C LEU A 20 -11.91 -7.91 -24.19
N LYS A 21 -10.92 -8.60 -24.72
CA LYS A 21 -11.03 -9.24 -26.03
C LYS A 21 -11.58 -10.65 -25.82
N ASP A 22 -12.46 -11.03 -26.76
CA ASP A 22 -12.91 -12.38 -27.13
C ASP A 22 -14.25 -12.93 -26.57
N GLY A 23 -15.36 -12.43 -27.13
CA GLY A 23 -16.56 -13.16 -27.60
C GLY A 23 -17.68 -13.57 -26.61
N PRO A 24 -18.94 -13.84 -27.05
CA PRO A 24 -19.50 -13.78 -28.40
C PRO A 24 -20.55 -12.67 -28.63
N ILE A 25 -20.69 -12.33 -29.91
CA ILE A 25 -21.58 -11.35 -30.54
C ILE A 25 -23.06 -11.65 -30.22
N MET A 26 -23.78 -10.67 -29.67
CA MET A 26 -25.24 -10.55 -29.81
C MET A 26 -25.56 -9.09 -30.15
N ASN A 27 -26.16 -8.91 -31.32
CA ASN A 27 -26.36 -7.64 -31.97
C ASN A 27 -27.56 -6.88 -31.38
N SER A 28 -27.37 -5.56 -31.30
CA SER A 28 -28.31 -4.46 -31.51
C SER A 28 -29.77 -4.69 -31.09
N ASP A 29 -30.21 -3.97 -30.06
CA ASP A 29 -31.04 -2.79 -30.29
C ASP A 29 -31.42 -2.09 -28.98
N THR A 30 -31.58 -0.76 -29.09
CA THR A 30 -32.49 0.07 -28.28
C THR A 30 -31.92 0.74 -27.02
N THR A 31 -31.66 2.04 -27.25
CA THR A 31 -31.87 3.20 -26.37
C THR A 31 -30.92 3.45 -25.20
N ALA A 32 -30.25 4.60 -25.32
CA ALA A 32 -29.72 5.36 -24.21
C ALA A 32 -30.79 5.55 -23.13
N ALA A 33 -30.71 4.75 -22.07
CA ALA A 33 -31.35 5.05 -20.81
C ALA A 33 -30.23 5.42 -19.85
N ALA A 34 -30.20 6.71 -19.47
CA ALA A 34 -29.47 7.15 -18.31
C ALA A 34 -29.90 6.26 -17.14
N GLU A 35 -28.99 5.48 -16.57
CA GLU A 35 -29.20 4.89 -15.26
C GLU A 35 -29.30 6.07 -14.28
N SER A 36 -30.51 6.56 -14.08
CA SER A 36 -30.85 7.30 -12.89
C SER A 36 -30.66 6.32 -11.75
N THR A 37 -29.49 6.37 -11.12
CA THR A 37 -29.28 5.79 -9.79
C THR A 37 -30.39 6.36 -8.92
N GLU A 38 -31.44 5.58 -8.66
CA GLU A 38 -32.54 5.99 -7.80
C GLU A 38 -31.96 6.19 -6.40
N ILE A 39 -31.67 7.46 -6.07
CA ILE A 39 -31.28 7.86 -4.73
C ILE A 39 -32.56 7.71 -3.90
N ASP A 40 -32.52 6.77 -2.96
CA ASP A 40 -33.58 6.54 -1.98
C ASP A 40 -34.14 7.85 -1.44
N ASP A 41 -35.46 7.94 -1.32
CA ASP A 41 -36.15 9.17 -0.96
C ASP A 41 -35.65 9.72 0.39
N ASP A 42 -35.29 8.85 1.33
CA ASP A 42 -34.71 9.26 2.62
C ASP A 42 -33.27 9.80 2.46
N LEU A 43 -32.45 9.22 1.58
CA LEU A 43 -31.10 9.72 1.27
C LEU A 43 -31.13 11.09 0.59
N ARG A 44 -32.11 11.32 -0.29
CA ARG A 44 -32.31 12.62 -0.94
C ARG A 44 -32.72 13.68 0.07
N ILE A 45 -33.64 13.36 0.99
CA ILE A 45 -34.08 14.26 2.06
C ILE A 45 -32.94 14.64 3.02
N LEU A 46 -32.04 13.69 3.34
CA LEU A 46 -30.87 13.93 4.19
C LEU A 46 -29.85 14.87 3.54
N LEU A 47 -29.64 14.74 2.23
CA LEU A 47 -28.74 15.60 1.46
C LEU A 47 -29.37 16.98 1.20
N GLU A 48 -30.67 17.06 0.97
CA GLU A 48 -31.35 18.29 0.54
C GLU A 48 -31.62 19.28 1.69
N ASN A 49 -31.76 18.78 2.93
CA ASN A 49 -32.04 19.65 4.08
C ASN A 49 -30.78 20.17 4.80
N ASP A 50 -29.63 19.48 4.72
CA ASP A 50 -28.43 19.81 5.49
C ASP A 50 -27.13 19.18 4.91
N SER A 51 -26.95 19.18 3.58
CA SER A 51 -25.78 18.63 2.86
C SER A 51 -24.44 18.96 3.55
N THR A 52 -24.25 20.20 4.00
CA THR A 52 -23.01 20.64 4.66
C THR A 52 -22.76 19.98 6.01
N LYS A 53 -23.82 19.69 6.80
CA LYS A 53 -23.70 18.98 8.08
C LYS A 53 -23.39 17.51 7.88
N VAL A 54 -23.95 16.89 6.84
CA VAL A 54 -23.66 15.50 6.47
C VAL A 54 -22.21 15.37 6.02
N GLU A 55 -21.74 16.27 5.16
CA GLU A 55 -20.34 16.32 4.73
C GLU A 55 -19.37 16.55 5.90
N GLU A 56 -19.71 17.45 6.82
CA GLU A 56 -18.91 17.72 8.03
C GLU A 56 -18.83 16.48 8.93
N LEU A 57 -19.95 15.79 9.15
CA LEU A 57 -20.00 14.56 9.93
C LEU A 57 -19.19 13.43 9.26
N MET A 58 -19.33 13.25 7.95
CA MET A 58 -18.56 12.27 7.19
C MET A 58 -17.06 12.56 7.26
N ARG A 59 -16.67 13.83 7.12
CA ARG A 59 -15.27 14.26 7.23
C ARG A 59 -14.72 14.01 8.64
N LYS A 60 -15.50 14.30 9.67
CA LYS A 60 -15.13 14.05 11.07
C LYS A 60 -14.91 12.56 11.30
N HIS A 61 -15.85 11.70 10.91
CA HIS A 61 -15.71 10.26 11.08
C HIS A 61 -14.56 9.68 10.24
N CYS A 62 -14.36 10.18 9.02
CA CYS A 62 -13.21 9.81 8.20
C CYS A 62 -11.88 10.21 8.88
N GLY A 63 -11.83 11.41 9.48
CA GLY A 63 -10.70 11.87 10.28
C GLY A 63 -10.43 10.97 11.48
N GLU A 64 -11.44 10.72 12.32
CA GLU A 64 -11.34 9.85 13.50
C GLU A 64 -10.87 8.43 13.15
N LEU A 65 -11.38 7.87 12.04
CA LEU A 65 -10.95 6.56 11.55
C LEU A 65 -9.50 6.59 11.05
N SER A 66 -9.13 7.63 10.31
CA SER A 66 -7.76 7.81 9.80
C SER A 66 -6.76 7.98 10.93
N ASP A 67 -7.10 8.76 11.96
CA ASP A 67 -6.28 8.96 13.16
C ASP A 67 -6.10 7.63 13.91
N THR A 68 -7.17 6.83 14.01
CA THR A 68 -7.12 5.51 14.65
C THR A 68 -6.23 4.54 13.86
N LEU A 69 -6.38 4.49 12.54
CA LEU A 69 -5.53 3.67 11.66
C LEU A 69 -4.07 4.08 11.76
N HIS A 70 -3.80 5.38 11.69
CA HIS A 70 -2.44 5.90 11.80
C HIS A 70 -1.80 5.54 13.14
N HIS A 71 -2.54 5.65 14.24
CA HIS A 71 -2.06 5.25 15.56
C HIS A 71 -1.74 3.75 15.65
N MET A 72 -2.57 2.91 15.02
CA MET A 72 -2.32 1.47 14.96
C MET A 72 -1.09 1.15 14.12
N GLU A 73 -0.91 1.81 12.97
CA GLU A 73 0.28 1.70 12.12
C GLU A 73 1.55 2.09 12.88
N GLN A 74 1.54 3.23 13.59
CA GLN A 74 2.66 3.68 14.41
C GLN A 74 3.02 2.66 15.49
N LYS A 75 2.02 2.12 16.21
CA LYS A 75 2.25 1.08 17.22
C LYS A 75 2.84 -0.20 16.63
N LEU A 76 2.35 -0.63 15.47
CA LEU A 76 2.90 -1.81 14.79
C LEU A 76 4.36 -1.57 14.40
N ASP A 77 4.67 -0.37 13.89
CA ASP A 77 6.04 -0.03 13.53
C ASP A 77 6.97 0.07 14.75
N GLU A 78 6.52 0.65 15.86
CA GLU A 78 7.26 0.70 17.12
C GLU A 78 7.57 -0.71 17.64
N LEU A 79 6.58 -1.61 17.66
CA LEU A 79 6.76 -3.00 18.07
C LEU A 79 7.72 -3.73 17.13
N LEU A 80 7.60 -3.52 15.82
CA LEU A 80 8.48 -4.11 14.84
C LEU A 80 9.92 -3.60 15.02
N ASN A 81 10.11 -2.28 15.17
CA ASN A 81 11.42 -1.69 15.47
C ASN A 81 12.01 -2.27 16.75
N MET A 82 11.24 -2.34 17.82
CA MET A 82 11.67 -2.92 19.08
C MET A 82 12.19 -4.36 18.88
N ILE A 83 11.40 -5.24 18.26
CA ILE A 83 11.80 -6.63 18.01
C ILE A 83 13.10 -6.67 17.20
N MET A 84 13.21 -5.87 16.13
CA MET A 84 14.37 -5.88 15.26
C MET A 84 15.64 -5.35 15.95
N THR A 85 15.52 -4.39 16.88
CA THR A 85 16.67 -3.92 17.68
C THR A 85 17.21 -4.98 18.63
N THR A 86 16.38 -5.96 19.02
CA THR A 86 16.81 -7.11 19.85
C THR A 86 17.45 -8.22 19.03
N CYS A 87 17.34 -8.21 17.70
CA CYS A 87 17.99 -9.19 16.84
C CYS A 87 19.51 -9.00 16.85
N ARG A 88 20.25 -10.10 16.89
CA ARG A 88 21.72 -10.06 16.85
C ARG A 88 22.24 -9.39 15.56
N PRO A 89 23.48 -8.88 15.54
CA PRO A 89 24.10 -8.41 14.30
C PRO A 89 24.09 -9.47 13.20
N MET A 90 23.72 -9.06 11.98
CA MET A 90 23.78 -9.92 10.80
C MET A 90 25.22 -10.10 10.32
N THR A 91 25.64 -11.35 10.11
CA THR A 91 26.98 -11.70 9.62
C THR A 91 27.12 -11.41 8.12
N THR A 92 28.36 -11.28 7.63
CA THR A 92 28.61 -11.08 6.19
C THR A 92 28.01 -12.18 5.32
N ALA A 93 28.06 -13.44 5.77
CA ALA A 93 27.46 -14.56 5.05
C ALA A 93 25.93 -14.43 4.95
N GLU A 94 25.27 -13.98 6.01
CA GLU A 94 23.83 -13.72 6.02
C GLU A 94 23.46 -12.53 5.14
N LYS A 95 24.24 -11.45 5.15
CA LYS A 95 24.05 -10.32 4.22
C LYS A 95 24.18 -10.75 2.76
N GLN A 96 25.16 -11.61 2.45
CA GLN A 96 25.32 -12.18 1.10
C GLN A 96 24.15 -13.09 0.72
N HIS A 97 23.62 -13.85 1.67
CA HIS A 97 22.42 -14.64 1.44
C HIS A 97 21.20 -13.74 1.18
N LEU A 98 20.96 -12.75 2.03
CA LEU A 98 19.90 -11.76 1.87
C LEU A 98 19.96 -11.06 0.51
N ARG A 99 21.16 -10.67 0.05
CA ARG A 99 21.35 -10.08 -1.29
C ARG A 99 20.82 -11.01 -2.39
N ARG A 100 21.12 -12.31 -2.31
CA ARG A 100 20.61 -13.29 -3.29
C ARG A 100 19.10 -13.44 -3.23
N LEU A 101 18.53 -13.45 -2.02
CA LEU A 101 17.08 -13.52 -1.84
C LEU A 101 16.38 -12.30 -2.48
N ILE A 102 16.89 -11.10 -2.23
CA ILE A 102 16.36 -9.85 -2.82
C ILE A 102 16.46 -9.87 -4.35
N GLN A 103 17.57 -10.36 -4.92
CA GLN A 103 17.74 -10.47 -6.37
C GLN A 103 16.76 -11.44 -7.03
N ASN A 104 16.22 -12.40 -6.28
CA ASN A 104 15.24 -13.37 -6.76
C ASN A 104 13.79 -12.89 -6.61
N LEU A 105 13.56 -11.72 -5.98
CA LEU A 105 12.22 -11.16 -5.87
C LEU A 105 11.69 -10.73 -7.24
N PRO A 106 10.39 -10.88 -7.49
CA PRO A 106 9.77 -10.31 -8.67
C PRO A 106 9.81 -8.77 -8.59
N PRO A 107 9.84 -8.06 -9.73
CA PRO A 107 9.94 -6.60 -9.76
C PRO A 107 8.89 -5.88 -8.91
N ARG A 108 7.66 -6.41 -8.87
CA ARG A 108 6.54 -5.86 -8.08
C ARG A 108 6.80 -5.82 -6.56
N ASN A 109 7.74 -6.63 -6.07
CA ASN A 109 8.09 -6.73 -4.66
C ASN A 109 9.35 -5.91 -4.31
N LEU A 110 10.04 -5.34 -5.30
CA LEU A 110 11.19 -4.48 -5.08
C LEU A 110 10.80 -3.11 -4.54
N ASP A 111 9.59 -2.63 -4.83
CA ASP A 111 9.07 -1.37 -4.27
C ASP A 111 9.04 -1.43 -2.73
N CYS A 112 8.56 -2.54 -2.17
CA CYS A 112 8.58 -2.76 -0.72
C CYS A 112 10.01 -2.82 -0.15
N VAL A 113 10.98 -3.33 -0.90
CA VAL A 113 12.39 -3.34 -0.48
C VAL A 113 12.90 -1.91 -0.35
N VAL A 114 12.58 -1.04 -1.30
CA VAL A 114 12.94 0.39 -1.27
C VAL A 114 12.26 1.09 -0.09
N GLU A 115 10.98 0.82 0.15
CA GLU A 115 10.24 1.37 1.29
C GLU A 115 10.90 1.00 2.63
N ILE A 116 11.28 -0.27 2.82
CA ILE A 116 11.93 -0.75 4.05
C ILE A 116 13.29 -0.05 4.26
N ILE A 117 14.07 0.16 3.19
CA ILE A 117 15.36 0.84 3.28
C ILE A 117 15.18 2.34 3.55
N GLY A 118 14.14 2.95 2.99
CA GLY A 118 13.78 4.34 3.22
C GLY A 118 13.17 4.60 4.59
N HIS A 119 12.68 3.56 5.27
CA HIS A 119 11.90 3.66 6.50
C HIS A 119 12.58 4.47 7.61
N ASN A 120 13.90 4.32 7.78
CA ASN A 120 14.68 4.99 8.82
C ASN A 120 15.52 6.17 8.29
N LYS A 121 15.41 6.47 6.99
CA LYS A 121 16.21 7.48 6.32
C LYS A 121 15.35 8.69 5.99
N LEU A 122 15.90 9.89 6.23
CA LEU A 122 15.28 11.12 5.76
C LEU A 122 15.10 11.02 4.23
N PRO A 123 13.99 11.49 3.64
CA PRO A 123 13.80 11.42 2.20
C PRO A 123 14.85 12.26 1.47
N GLU A 124 15.99 11.66 1.15
CA GLU A 124 16.91 12.17 0.16
C GLU A 124 16.25 12.04 -1.20
N LYS A 125 16.08 13.17 -1.88
CA LYS A 125 15.62 13.21 -3.28
C LYS A 125 16.67 12.55 -4.16
N SER A 126 16.66 11.22 -4.30
CA SER A 126 17.38 10.54 -5.36
C SER A 126 16.46 10.48 -6.59
N SER A 127 16.77 11.32 -7.58
CA SER A 127 16.07 11.40 -8.87
C SER A 127 16.54 10.34 -9.86
N CYS A 128 16.75 9.10 -9.42
CA CYS A 128 17.25 8.04 -10.28
C CYS A 128 16.35 6.81 -10.15
N ASP A 129 15.88 6.31 -11.30
CA ASP A 129 15.10 5.06 -11.47
C ASP A 129 15.83 3.81 -10.93
N GLU A 130 17.06 3.94 -10.46
CA GLU A 130 17.92 2.84 -10.00
C GLU A 130 18.38 3.09 -8.56
N VAL A 131 17.77 2.37 -7.61
CA VAL A 131 18.18 2.37 -6.20
C VAL A 131 19.27 1.33 -5.99
N HIS A 132 20.53 1.77 -5.88
CA HIS A 132 21.62 0.88 -5.52
C HIS A 132 21.65 0.64 -4.00
N VAL A 133 21.27 -0.56 -3.57
CA VAL A 133 21.23 -0.95 -2.15
C VAL A 133 22.57 -1.56 -1.72
N ASP A 134 23.26 -0.89 -0.79
CA ASP A 134 24.47 -1.38 -0.16
C ASP A 134 24.19 -1.93 1.26
N LEU A 135 23.85 -3.22 1.34
CA LEU A 135 23.55 -3.92 2.61
C LEU A 135 24.69 -3.88 3.64
N ASP A 136 25.92 -3.58 3.22
CA ASP A 136 27.04 -3.46 4.15
C ASP A 136 27.01 -2.13 4.93
N LYS A 137 26.31 -1.11 4.40
CA LYS A 137 26.12 0.20 5.04
C LYS A 137 24.80 0.36 5.77
N GLU A 138 23.86 -0.56 5.59
CA GLU A 138 22.57 -0.53 6.27
C GLU A 138 22.70 -0.90 7.76
N ASP A 139 21.81 -0.33 8.58
CA ASP A 139 21.71 -0.65 9.99
C ASP A 139 21.11 -2.06 10.22
N ASN A 140 21.36 -2.60 11.40
CA ASN A 140 20.93 -3.97 11.73
C ASN A 140 19.41 -4.15 11.70
N VAL A 141 18.62 -3.13 12.06
CA VAL A 141 17.16 -3.19 12.07
C VAL A 141 16.65 -3.34 10.64
N THR A 142 17.12 -2.49 9.74
CA THR A 142 16.77 -2.53 8.31
C THR A 142 17.12 -3.88 7.68
N LEU A 143 18.29 -4.44 8.00
CA LEU A 143 18.71 -5.75 7.48
C LEU A 143 17.77 -6.89 7.91
N TRP A 144 17.36 -6.94 9.17
CA TRP A 144 16.43 -7.98 9.64
C TRP A 144 15.02 -7.77 9.10
N ARG A 145 14.53 -6.52 9.00
CA ARG A 145 13.25 -6.22 8.35
C ARG A 145 13.20 -6.74 6.93
N LEU A 146 14.25 -6.47 6.14
CA LEU A 146 14.40 -7.02 4.79
C LEU A 146 14.38 -8.54 4.80
N TYR A 147 15.18 -9.17 5.65
CA TYR A 147 15.26 -10.63 5.71
C TYR A 147 13.90 -11.28 5.98
N PHE A 148 13.16 -10.79 6.98
CA PHE A 148 11.84 -11.35 7.30
C PHE A 148 10.82 -11.11 6.18
N TYR A 149 10.84 -9.94 5.55
CA TYR A 149 10.00 -9.67 4.38
C TYR A 149 10.25 -10.66 3.25
N VAL A 150 11.51 -10.83 2.83
CA VAL A 150 11.83 -11.72 1.71
C VAL A 150 11.54 -13.19 2.06
N THR A 151 11.85 -13.61 3.29
CA THR A 151 11.56 -14.98 3.74
C THR A 151 10.05 -15.26 3.76
N ALA A 152 9.24 -14.32 4.23
CA ALA A 152 7.78 -14.46 4.22
C ALA A 152 7.23 -14.55 2.79
N TYR A 153 7.79 -13.77 1.87
CA TYR A 153 7.47 -13.89 0.45
C TYR A 153 7.80 -15.29 -0.09
N GLU A 154 9.01 -15.80 0.13
CA GLU A 154 9.41 -17.14 -0.34
C GLU A 154 8.51 -18.25 0.21
N LEU A 155 8.16 -18.17 1.50
CA LEU A 155 7.23 -19.10 2.13
C LEU A 155 5.87 -19.07 1.44
N SER A 156 5.32 -17.88 1.19
CA SER A 156 4.02 -17.73 0.50
C SER A 156 4.04 -18.30 -0.93
N GLN A 157 5.19 -18.26 -1.62
CA GLN A 157 5.33 -18.86 -2.95
C GLN A 157 5.42 -20.39 -2.91
N SER A 158 5.95 -20.96 -1.82
CA SER A 158 6.08 -22.42 -1.66
C SER A 158 4.75 -23.12 -1.35
N GLU A 159 3.78 -22.40 -0.80
CA GLU A 159 2.45 -22.92 -0.46
C GLU A 159 1.48 -22.98 -1.65
N VAL A 160 1.70 -22.14 -2.67
CA VAL A 160 0.89 -22.10 -3.90
C VAL A 160 1.20 -23.26 -4.87
N GLY A 161 2.28 -24.02 -4.61
CA GLY A 161 2.73 -25.15 -5.43
C GLY A 161 2.32 -26.54 -4.94
N LYS A 162 1.40 -26.66 -3.98
CA LYS A 162 0.90 -27.95 -3.44
C LYS A 162 -0.56 -28.21 -3.79
#